data_AF-A0A397TGR6-F1
#
_entry.id   AF-A0A397TGR6-F1
#
_cell.length_a   1.000
_cell.length_b   1.000
_cell.length_c   1.000
_cell.angle_alpha   90.00
_cell.angle_beta   90.00
_cell.angle_gamma   90.00
#
_symmetry.space_group_name_H-M   'P 1'
#
loop_
_entity.id
_entity.type
_entity.pdbx_description
1 polymer ?
#
loop_
_entity_poly.entity_id
_entity_poly.type
_entity_poly.pdbx_seq_one_letter_code
_entity_poly.pdbx_strand_id
1 'polypeptide(L)'
;MSKRRRVEDNEKESGNEESTNGLVQRQSPEIQLLPAALEHSIFGVQPTNDFVRVVSDFLYMQVGKENVEIEAKLGVLLDKKTRERIRLPVYCETVISPYDDRWMIFESNMTLEQHKSFNNLLNNRFIETKSPSHKGQPVEYKHTYEIDKFYDTKDGRIRVTRDRKTGEIVEGGIVQKVRIADLNIYSPNTKLDYRISVNAEIPKKMPEGPHSFERNKDRLSYTHQIVKVDLTQVKVTDGGSQDLTHELEVEFIDPRILLEEKLKIENRQENRYVEIVEHFLNNIRMLAKNAI
;
A
#
# COMPACT_ATOMS: atom_id res chain seq x y z
N MET A 1 89.47 61.98 -21.74
CA MET A 1 88.26 61.30 -22.25
C MET A 1 87.15 62.34 -22.47
N SER A 2 86.49 62.28 -23.63
CA SER A 2 85.16 62.81 -24.04
C SER A 2 84.62 64.12 -23.42
N LYS A 3 84.57 65.26 -24.14
CA LYS A 3 83.61 65.75 -25.19
C LYS A 3 82.28 66.38 -24.68
N ARG A 4 82.33 67.72 -24.61
CA ARG A 4 81.41 68.78 -25.11
C ARG A 4 79.90 68.54 -25.40
N ARG A 5 79.13 69.53 -24.91
CA ARG A 5 78.05 70.38 -25.52
C ARG A 5 76.59 69.89 -25.66
N ARG A 6 75.72 70.57 -24.88
CA ARG A 6 74.47 71.34 -25.18
C ARG A 6 73.85 71.22 -26.59
N VAL A 7 72.51 71.07 -26.66
CA VAL A 7 71.49 71.91 -27.37
C VAL A 7 70.18 71.12 -27.71
N GLU A 8 69.04 71.73 -27.35
CA GLU A 8 67.66 71.87 -27.92
C GLU A 8 66.87 70.76 -28.66
N ASP A 9 65.56 70.77 -28.33
CA ASP A 9 64.31 70.74 -29.12
C ASP A 9 63.76 69.51 -29.91
N ASN A 10 62.48 69.28 -29.58
CA ASN A 10 61.28 68.99 -30.39
C ASN A 10 60.94 67.61 -30.98
N GLU A 11 59.72 67.19 -30.58
CA GLU A 11 58.62 66.52 -31.30
C GLU A 11 58.83 65.15 -31.98
N LYS A 12 58.02 64.15 -31.56
CA LYS A 12 57.01 63.48 -32.42
C LYS A 12 56.18 62.40 -31.72
N GLU A 13 54.86 62.61 -31.79
CA GLU A 13 53.77 61.73 -32.22
C GLU A 13 53.62 60.25 -31.77
N SER A 14 52.40 60.02 -31.22
CA SER A 14 51.42 58.99 -31.60
C SER A 14 51.52 57.57 -31.02
N GLY A 15 50.46 57.20 -30.29
CA GLY A 15 50.12 55.84 -29.90
C GLY A 15 48.81 55.84 -29.13
N ASN A 16 47.69 55.75 -29.86
CA ASN A 16 46.33 55.68 -29.31
C ASN A 16 46.18 54.56 -28.27
N GLU A 17 45.69 54.92 -27.09
CA GLU A 17 45.05 54.00 -26.15
C GLU A 17 43.63 53.70 -26.65
N GLU A 18 43.45 52.59 -27.38
CA GLU A 18 42.15 51.94 -27.48
C GLU A 18 42.10 50.79 -26.46
N SER A 19 41.59 51.10 -25.26
CA SER A 19 41.08 50.08 -24.35
C SER A 19 39.84 49.46 -24.98
N THR A 20 40.03 48.33 -25.65
CA THR A 20 38.93 47.54 -26.21
C THR A 20 38.04 47.03 -25.07
N ASN A 21 36.83 47.58 -25.01
CA ASN A 21 35.71 47.03 -24.29
C ASN A 21 35.58 45.54 -24.63
N GLY A 22 35.85 44.68 -23.65
CA GLY A 22 35.58 43.25 -23.72
C GLY A 22 34.09 43.02 -23.94
N LEU A 23 33.71 42.88 -25.20
CA LEU A 23 32.39 42.43 -25.64
C LEU A 23 32.13 41.07 -25.00
N VAL A 24 31.36 41.06 -23.91
CA VAL A 24 30.64 39.87 -23.48
C VAL A 24 29.69 39.52 -24.62
N GLN A 25 30.11 38.60 -25.48
CA GLN A 25 29.22 37.96 -26.43
C GLN A 25 28.13 37.27 -25.61
N ARG A 26 26.96 37.90 -25.54
CA ARG A 26 25.73 37.21 -25.17
C ARG A 26 25.50 36.16 -26.24
N GLN A 27 25.98 34.95 -25.98
CA GLN A 27 25.55 33.78 -26.73
C GLN A 27 24.03 33.75 -26.64
N SER A 28 23.39 33.68 -27.81
CA SER A 28 21.97 33.37 -27.95
C SER A 28 21.64 32.19 -27.03
N PRO A 29 20.48 32.17 -26.35
CA PRO A 29 20.16 31.06 -25.47
C PRO A 29 20.06 29.79 -26.32
N GLU A 30 21.11 28.97 -26.29
CA GLU A 30 21.06 27.59 -26.74
C GLU A 30 19.91 26.97 -25.95
N ILE A 31 18.85 26.60 -26.66
CA ILE A 31 17.74 25.86 -26.06
C ILE A 31 18.34 24.52 -25.64
N GLN A 32 18.77 24.43 -24.38
CA GLN A 32 19.25 23.20 -23.79
C GLN A 32 18.11 22.19 -23.86
N LEU A 33 18.22 21.26 -24.81
CA LEU A 33 17.29 20.16 -24.96
C LEU A 33 17.39 19.31 -23.69
N LEU A 34 16.23 19.06 -23.06
CA LEU A 34 16.15 18.15 -21.93
C LEU A 34 16.71 16.77 -22.33
N PRO A 35 17.42 16.07 -21.42
CA PRO A 35 17.90 14.72 -21.70
C PRO A 35 16.74 13.74 -21.92
N ALA A 36 17.02 12.64 -22.63
CA ALA A 36 16.02 11.62 -22.99
C ALA A 36 15.40 10.91 -21.78
N ALA A 37 16.13 10.83 -20.67
CA ALA A 37 15.66 10.36 -19.38
C ALA A 37 16.15 11.30 -18.29
N LEU A 38 15.28 11.60 -17.33
CA LEU A 38 15.67 12.33 -16.13
C LEU A 38 16.23 11.34 -15.12
N GLU A 39 17.35 11.68 -14.50
CA GLU A 39 17.80 10.99 -13.29
C GLU A 39 16.75 11.17 -12.19
N HIS A 40 16.64 10.18 -11.29
CA HIS A 40 15.63 10.21 -10.23
C HIS A 40 15.79 11.39 -9.25
N SER A 41 17.03 11.86 -9.06
CA SER A 41 17.36 13.07 -8.30
C SER A 41 18.79 13.52 -8.64
N ILE A 42 19.22 14.66 -8.12
CA ILE A 42 20.62 15.14 -8.21
C ILE A 42 21.65 14.18 -7.59
N PHE A 43 21.20 13.21 -6.79
CA PHE A 43 22.04 12.20 -6.15
C PHE A 43 22.07 10.88 -6.94
N GLY A 44 21.42 10.82 -8.11
CA GLY A 44 21.29 9.59 -8.91
C GLY A 44 20.39 8.52 -8.29
N VAL A 45 19.70 8.81 -7.18
CA VAL A 45 18.86 7.87 -6.43
C VAL A 45 17.44 8.41 -6.23
N GLN A 46 16.44 7.53 -6.25
CA GLN A 46 15.06 7.90 -5.95
C GLN A 46 14.84 7.98 -4.43
N PRO A 47 14.33 9.10 -3.88
CA PRO A 47 13.97 9.15 -2.47
C PRO A 47 12.78 8.21 -2.20
N THR A 48 12.83 7.49 -1.09
CA THR A 48 11.68 6.70 -0.63
C THR A 48 10.55 7.62 -0.21
N ASN A 49 9.32 7.26 -0.57
CA ASN A 49 8.14 7.98 -0.14
C ASN A 49 7.93 7.82 1.38
N ASP A 50 7.80 8.94 2.12
CA ASP A 50 7.62 8.94 3.57
C ASP A 50 6.42 8.09 4.04
N PHE A 51 5.31 8.11 3.30
CA PHE A 51 4.16 7.27 3.60
C PHE A 51 4.53 5.78 3.54
N VAL A 52 5.22 5.37 2.46
CA VAL A 52 5.65 3.97 2.27
C VAL A 52 6.58 3.58 3.42
N ARG A 53 7.51 4.46 3.79
CA ARG A 53 8.41 4.24 4.91
C ARG A 53 7.68 4.04 6.23
N VAL A 54 6.69 4.87 6.56
CA VAL A 54 5.89 4.74 7.79
C VAL A 54 5.17 3.38 7.83
N VAL A 55 4.58 2.95 6.71
CA VAL A 55 3.93 1.63 6.64
C VAL A 55 4.96 0.50 6.73
N SER A 56 6.11 0.63 6.07
CA SER A 56 7.21 -0.33 6.16
C SER A 56 7.69 -0.49 7.60
N ASP A 57 7.93 0.62 8.31
CA ASP A 57 8.36 0.59 9.71
C ASP A 57 7.30 -0.05 10.62
N PHE A 58 6.01 0.26 10.40
CA PHE A 58 4.90 -0.38 11.11
C PHE A 58 4.93 -1.91 10.95
N LEU A 59 5.05 -2.40 9.71
CA LEU A 59 5.09 -3.84 9.42
C LEU A 59 6.37 -4.48 9.95
N TYR A 60 7.51 -3.79 9.86
CA TYR A 60 8.82 -4.30 10.31
C TYR A 60 8.80 -4.69 11.79
N MET A 61 8.06 -3.94 12.60
CA MET A 61 7.88 -4.21 14.03
C MET A 61 7.00 -5.43 14.33
N GLN A 62 6.16 -5.87 13.38
CA GLN A 62 5.25 -7.00 13.58
C GLN A 62 5.74 -8.29 12.92
N VAL A 63 6.57 -8.17 11.88
CA VAL A 63 7.15 -9.30 11.15
C VAL A 63 8.12 -10.10 12.03
N GLY A 64 7.97 -11.43 12.01
CA GLY A 64 8.73 -12.38 12.84
C GLY A 64 7.92 -13.05 13.94
N LYS A 65 6.67 -12.62 14.15
CA LYS A 65 5.72 -13.33 15.03
C LYS A 65 5.21 -14.60 14.32
N GLU A 66 4.83 -15.60 15.10
CA GLU A 66 4.30 -16.86 14.56
C GLU A 66 2.88 -16.69 14.01
N ASN A 67 2.58 -17.41 12.93
CA ASN A 67 1.25 -17.45 12.29
C ASN A 67 0.69 -16.07 11.95
N VAL A 68 1.57 -15.15 11.53
CA VAL A 68 1.18 -13.80 11.14
C VAL A 68 0.36 -13.82 9.86
N GLU A 69 -0.67 -12.99 9.83
CA GLU A 69 -1.43 -12.59 8.65
C GLU A 69 -1.40 -11.06 8.57
N ILE A 70 -1.14 -10.53 7.38
CA ILE A 70 -1.12 -9.09 7.10
C ILE A 70 -2.15 -8.83 6.00
N GLU A 71 -3.20 -8.10 6.35
CA GLU A 71 -4.33 -7.78 5.47
C GLU A 71 -4.60 -6.27 5.48
N ALA A 72 -5.06 -5.72 4.37
CA ALA A 72 -5.59 -4.38 4.26
C ALA A 72 -7.05 -4.45 3.86
N LYS A 73 -7.92 -3.85 4.66
CA LYS A 73 -9.36 -3.79 4.39
C LYS A 73 -9.71 -2.41 3.87
N LEU A 74 -10.50 -2.35 2.79
CA LEU A 74 -11.06 -1.10 2.28
C LEU A 74 -12.42 -0.84 2.93
N GLY A 75 -12.66 0.42 3.30
CA GLY A 75 -13.85 0.82 4.05
C GLY A 75 -13.89 2.33 4.27
N VAL A 76 -14.49 2.77 5.36
CA VAL A 76 -14.55 4.20 5.73
C VAL A 76 -14.16 4.42 7.18
N LEU A 77 -13.39 5.47 7.43
CA LEU A 77 -13.11 5.95 8.78
C LEU A 77 -14.25 6.89 9.19
N LEU A 78 -14.99 6.52 10.23
CA LEU A 78 -16.16 7.24 10.73
C LEU A 78 -15.86 7.91 12.07
N ASP A 79 -16.33 9.13 12.27
CA ASP A 79 -16.38 9.74 13.60
C ASP A 79 -17.40 8.97 14.46
N LYS A 80 -17.02 8.58 15.68
CA LYS A 80 -17.89 7.76 16.55
C LYS A 80 -19.16 8.48 16.98
N LYS A 81 -19.17 9.81 17.05
CA LYS A 81 -20.31 10.61 17.48
C LYS A 81 -21.25 10.90 16.33
N THR A 82 -20.73 11.36 15.19
CA THR A 82 -21.58 11.75 14.05
C THR A 82 -21.94 10.58 13.15
N ARG A 83 -21.15 9.49 13.19
CA ARG A 83 -21.24 8.34 12.27
C ARG A 83 -21.03 8.73 10.81
N GLU A 84 -20.47 9.91 10.55
CA GLU A 84 -20.07 10.37 9.23
C GLU A 84 -18.59 10.07 8.97
N ARG A 85 -18.22 9.97 7.68
CA ARG A 85 -16.82 9.83 7.29
C ARG A 85 -16.01 11.03 7.79
N ILE A 86 -14.89 10.77 8.43
CA ILE A 86 -14.03 11.80 9.00
C ILE A 86 -13.51 12.76 7.92
N ARG A 87 -13.24 14.00 8.33
CA ARG A 87 -12.61 15.02 7.49
C ARG A 87 -11.43 15.60 8.24
N LEU A 88 -10.23 15.36 7.73
CA LEU A 88 -9.00 15.88 8.29
C LEU A 88 -8.47 17.01 7.40
N PRO A 89 -7.75 18.00 7.95
CA PRO A 89 -7.20 19.12 7.19
C PRO A 89 -5.94 18.71 6.41
N VAL A 90 -6.06 17.68 5.56
CA VAL A 90 -4.99 17.12 4.72
C VAL A 90 -5.50 16.89 3.30
N TYR A 91 -4.61 17.05 2.31
CA TYR A 91 -4.94 16.90 0.89
C TYR A 91 -4.49 15.58 0.27
N CYS A 92 -3.84 14.71 1.04
CA CYS A 92 -3.28 13.46 0.54
C CYS A 92 -3.55 12.30 1.51
N GLU A 93 -3.33 11.09 0.98
CA GLU A 93 -3.31 9.86 1.76
C GLU A 93 -2.40 10.00 2.98
N THR A 94 -2.95 9.76 4.17
CA THR A 94 -2.29 10.07 5.44
C THR A 94 -2.52 8.95 6.44
N VAL A 95 -1.44 8.50 7.08
CA VAL A 95 -1.50 7.57 8.21
C VAL A 95 -2.07 8.29 9.43
N ILE A 96 -3.10 7.70 10.04
CA ILE A 96 -3.63 8.17 11.33
C ILE A 96 -2.76 7.59 12.44
N SER A 97 -2.27 8.47 13.31
CA SER A 97 -1.50 8.07 14.49
C SER A 97 -2.32 7.08 15.34
N PRO A 98 -1.80 5.88 15.64
CA PRO A 98 -2.46 4.92 16.53
C PRO A 98 -2.68 5.46 17.95
N TYR A 99 -2.00 6.55 18.33
CA TYR A 99 -2.17 7.20 19.63
C TYR A 99 -3.39 8.14 19.68
N ASP A 100 -3.95 8.52 18.52
CA ASP A 100 -5.04 9.49 18.39
C ASP A 100 -6.15 9.00 17.46
N ASP A 101 -6.56 7.75 17.64
CA ASP A 101 -7.57 7.09 16.80
C ASP A 101 -8.88 6.75 17.55
N ARG A 102 -8.91 6.97 18.87
CA ARG A 102 -10.00 6.53 19.75
C ARG A 102 -11.34 7.19 19.47
N TRP A 103 -11.33 8.37 18.85
CA TRP A 103 -12.54 9.13 18.48
C TRP A 103 -13.20 8.63 17.19
N MET A 104 -12.53 7.78 16.41
CA MET A 104 -13.04 7.22 15.17
C MET A 104 -13.21 5.71 15.23
N ILE A 105 -13.90 5.16 14.24
CA ILE A 105 -14.04 3.72 14.00
C ILE A 105 -13.88 3.46 12.50
N PHE A 106 -13.20 2.37 12.17
CA PHE A 106 -13.14 1.89 10.80
C PHE A 106 -14.30 0.92 10.55
N GLU A 107 -15.08 1.19 9.50
CA GLU A 107 -16.16 0.33 9.05
C GLU A 107 -15.75 -0.35 7.74
N SER A 108 -15.53 -1.66 7.82
CA SER A 108 -15.21 -2.52 6.68
C SER A 108 -16.51 -2.95 6.00
N ASN A 109 -17.10 -2.07 5.21
CA ASN A 109 -18.29 -2.38 4.43
C ASN A 109 -18.33 -1.48 3.19
N MET A 110 -19.06 -1.91 2.17
CA MET A 110 -19.35 -1.13 0.98
C MET A 110 -20.77 -1.38 0.47
N THR A 111 -21.23 -0.52 -0.44
CA THR A 111 -22.53 -0.74 -1.09
C THR A 111 -22.47 -1.96 -2.02
N LEU A 112 -23.62 -2.58 -2.29
CA LEU A 112 -23.73 -3.65 -3.28
C LEU A 112 -23.26 -3.19 -4.68
N GLU A 113 -23.48 -1.92 -5.02
CA GLU A 113 -23.05 -1.33 -6.28
C GLU A 113 -21.52 -1.25 -6.36
N GLN A 114 -20.86 -0.77 -5.31
CA GLN A 114 -19.40 -0.75 -5.20
C GLN A 114 -18.84 -2.18 -5.31
N HIS A 115 -19.41 -3.14 -4.58
CA HIS A 115 -19.01 -4.54 -4.65
C HIS A 115 -19.13 -5.10 -6.07
N LYS A 116 -20.24 -4.85 -6.76
CA LYS A 116 -20.43 -5.27 -8.17
C LYS A 116 -19.41 -4.62 -9.10
N SER A 117 -19.10 -3.33 -8.90
CA SER A 117 -18.09 -2.62 -9.67
C SER A 117 -16.70 -3.25 -9.51
N PHE A 118 -16.29 -3.55 -8.28
CA PHE A 118 -15.02 -4.25 -8.02
C PHE A 118 -14.97 -5.65 -8.63
N ASN A 119 -16.06 -6.42 -8.52
CA ASN A 119 -16.15 -7.73 -9.16
C ASN A 119 -15.91 -7.64 -10.68
N ASN A 120 -16.57 -6.69 -11.35
CA ASN A 120 -16.37 -6.47 -12.79
C ASN A 120 -14.93 -6.07 -13.11
N LEU A 121 -14.34 -5.15 -12.34
CA LEU A 121 -12.96 -4.70 -12.51
C LEU A 121 -11.97 -5.86 -12.39
N LEU A 122 -12.09 -6.66 -11.34
CA LEU A 122 -11.19 -7.78 -11.07
C LEU A 122 -11.35 -8.92 -12.09
N ASN A 123 -12.58 -9.22 -12.51
CA ASN A 123 -12.84 -10.20 -13.58
C ASN A 123 -12.27 -9.75 -14.93
N ASN A 124 -12.45 -8.47 -15.29
CA ASN A 124 -11.89 -7.93 -16.52
C ASN A 124 -10.36 -8.04 -16.50
N ARG A 125 -9.72 -7.72 -15.38
CA ARG A 125 -8.27 -7.88 -15.23
C ARG A 125 -7.85 -9.34 -15.34
N PHE A 126 -8.56 -10.25 -14.69
CA PHE A 126 -8.31 -11.69 -14.81
C PHE A 126 -8.32 -12.13 -16.27
N ILE A 127 -9.39 -11.81 -17.02
CA ILE A 127 -9.53 -12.15 -18.44
C ILE A 127 -8.39 -11.55 -19.28
N GLU A 128 -8.08 -10.27 -19.08
CA GLU A 128 -6.99 -9.58 -19.79
C GLU A 128 -5.65 -10.32 -19.62
N THR A 129 -5.35 -10.76 -18.39
CA THR A 129 -4.08 -11.43 -18.09
C THR A 129 -3.99 -12.87 -18.63
N LYS A 130 -5.09 -13.44 -19.14
CA LYS A 130 -5.10 -14.74 -19.85
C LYS A 130 -4.88 -14.60 -21.36
N SER A 131 -4.86 -13.37 -21.89
CA SER A 131 -4.57 -13.14 -23.31
C SER A 131 -3.14 -13.58 -23.67
N PRO A 132 -2.91 -14.21 -24.84
CA PRO A 132 -1.56 -14.51 -25.32
C PRO A 132 -0.66 -13.29 -25.52
N SER A 133 -1.23 -12.10 -25.66
CA SER A 133 -0.48 -10.84 -25.76
C SER A 133 -0.02 -10.29 -24.41
N HIS A 134 -0.51 -10.85 -23.30
CA HIS A 134 -0.12 -10.42 -21.96
C HIS A 134 1.28 -10.94 -21.63
N LYS A 135 2.19 -10.02 -21.28
CA LYS A 135 3.59 -10.36 -20.95
C LYS A 135 3.85 -10.56 -19.45
N GLY A 136 2.87 -10.26 -18.60
CA GLY A 136 2.99 -10.37 -17.13
C GLY A 136 2.58 -11.73 -16.58
N GLN A 137 2.67 -11.89 -15.27
CA GLN A 137 2.14 -13.07 -14.59
C GLN A 137 0.60 -13.03 -14.63
N PRO A 138 -0.05 -14.15 -14.97
CA PRO A 138 -1.50 -14.19 -15.03
C PRO A 138 -2.09 -14.06 -13.64
N VAL A 139 -3.25 -13.40 -13.54
CA VAL A 139 -4.05 -13.41 -12.32
C VAL A 139 -4.72 -14.79 -12.18
N GLU A 140 -4.74 -15.33 -10.98
CA GLU A 140 -5.50 -16.54 -10.63
C GLU A 140 -6.82 -16.17 -9.99
N TYR A 141 -7.84 -17.01 -10.16
CA TYR A 141 -9.19 -16.78 -9.66
C TYR A 141 -9.71 -18.03 -8.96
N LYS A 142 -10.35 -17.83 -7.81
CA LYS A 142 -11.03 -18.89 -7.06
C LYS A 142 -12.32 -18.33 -6.43
N HIS A 143 -13.40 -19.10 -6.55
CA HIS A 143 -14.68 -18.80 -5.89
C HIS A 143 -14.93 -19.82 -4.79
N THR A 144 -15.15 -19.36 -3.56
CA THR A 144 -15.41 -20.22 -2.40
C THR A 144 -16.69 -19.82 -1.69
N TYR A 145 -17.36 -20.83 -1.14
CA TYR A 145 -18.52 -20.64 -0.27
C TYR A 145 -18.21 -21.32 1.05
N GLU A 146 -18.05 -20.54 2.10
CA GLU A 146 -17.56 -21.00 3.40
C GLU A 146 -18.56 -20.70 4.50
N ILE A 147 -18.61 -21.54 5.52
CA ILE A 147 -19.35 -21.30 6.76
C ILE A 147 -18.35 -21.15 7.89
N ASP A 148 -18.33 -19.98 8.51
CA ASP A 148 -17.57 -19.72 9.73
C ASP A 148 -18.48 -19.97 10.94
N LYS A 149 -18.09 -20.92 11.80
CA LYS A 149 -18.70 -21.17 13.11
C LYS A 149 -17.74 -20.73 14.21
N PHE A 150 -18.25 -20.00 15.18
CA PHE A 150 -17.45 -19.46 16.28
C PHE A 150 -17.84 -20.13 17.60
N TYR A 151 -16.82 -20.48 18.38
CA TYR A 151 -16.96 -21.17 19.65
C TYR A 151 -16.26 -20.32 20.71
N ASP A 152 -17.02 -19.85 21.70
CA ASP A 152 -16.47 -19.11 22.83
C ASP A 152 -15.91 -20.11 23.84
N THR A 153 -14.59 -20.13 23.98
CA THR A 153 -13.87 -21.00 24.94
C THR A 153 -13.24 -20.16 26.04
N LYS A 154 -12.74 -20.81 27.10
CA LYS A 154 -12.02 -20.12 28.18
C LYS A 154 -10.78 -19.37 27.68
N ASP A 155 -10.14 -19.88 26.63
CA ASP A 155 -8.91 -19.33 26.07
C ASP A 155 -9.16 -18.29 24.97
N GLY A 156 -10.43 -18.00 24.67
CA GLY A 156 -10.87 -17.07 23.65
C GLY A 156 -11.77 -17.69 22.60
N ARG A 157 -12.12 -16.90 21.58
CA ARG A 157 -13.01 -17.32 20.50
C ARG A 157 -12.26 -18.09 19.41
N ILE A 158 -12.69 -19.31 19.13
CA ILE A 158 -12.15 -20.17 18.07
C ILE A 158 -13.10 -20.12 16.87
N ARG A 159 -12.56 -19.89 15.67
CA ARG A 159 -13.27 -19.96 14.40
C ARG A 159 -13.00 -21.32 13.76
N VAL A 160 -14.06 -22.00 13.33
CA VAL A 160 -14.03 -23.20 12.50
C VAL A 160 -14.65 -22.87 11.15
N THR A 161 -13.88 -22.94 10.08
CA THR A 161 -14.30 -22.68 8.70
C THR A 161 -14.51 -23.99 7.96
N ARG A 162 -15.68 -24.14 7.32
CA ARG A 162 -16.04 -25.31 6.51
C ARG A 162 -16.43 -24.90 5.10
N ASP A 163 -16.10 -25.73 4.12
CA ASP A 163 -16.66 -25.59 2.78
C ASP A 163 -18.17 -25.88 2.84
N ARG A 164 -18.98 -24.99 2.28
CA ARG A 164 -20.43 -25.08 2.35
C ARG A 164 -21.00 -26.26 1.57
N LYS A 165 -20.33 -26.68 0.49
CA LYS A 165 -20.78 -27.75 -0.40
C LYS A 165 -20.41 -29.12 0.14
N THR A 166 -19.17 -29.30 0.61
CA THR A 166 -18.71 -30.61 1.10
C THR A 166 -18.93 -30.79 2.59
N GLY A 167 -19.02 -29.69 3.36
CA GLY A 167 -19.08 -29.73 4.82
C GLY A 167 -17.74 -30.03 5.49
N GLU A 168 -16.69 -30.25 4.70
CA GLU A 168 -15.33 -30.51 5.19
C GLU A 168 -14.71 -29.25 5.78
N ILE A 169 -13.81 -29.46 6.75
CA ILE A 169 -13.05 -28.37 7.35
C ILE A 169 -12.00 -27.91 6.34
N VAL A 170 -11.96 -26.61 6.06
CA VAL A 170 -10.94 -26.03 5.17
C VAL A 170 -9.56 -26.25 5.81
N GLU A 171 -8.54 -26.52 5.01
CA GLU A 171 -7.17 -26.69 5.50
C GLU A 171 -6.74 -25.45 6.32
N GLY A 172 -6.23 -25.67 7.54
CA GLY A 172 -5.92 -24.58 8.47
C GLY A 172 -7.15 -23.81 8.98
N GLY A 173 -8.38 -24.28 8.74
CA GLY A 173 -9.63 -23.57 9.03
C GLY A 173 -10.07 -23.58 10.50
N ILE A 174 -9.27 -24.12 11.43
CA ILE A 174 -9.55 -24.08 12.87
C ILE A 174 -8.52 -23.18 13.55
N VAL A 175 -8.90 -21.92 13.79
CA VAL A 175 -7.96 -20.89 14.25
C VAL A 175 -8.55 -20.03 15.35
N GLN A 176 -7.66 -19.56 16.24
CA GLN A 176 -7.91 -18.42 17.10
C GLN A 176 -7.22 -17.20 16.50
N LYS A 177 -8.01 -16.25 15.98
CA LYS A 177 -7.49 -15.00 15.42
C LYS A 177 -7.29 -13.98 16.53
N VAL A 178 -6.05 -13.51 16.70
CA VAL A 178 -5.67 -12.49 17.69
C VAL A 178 -5.20 -11.26 16.95
N ARG A 179 -5.85 -10.11 17.18
CA ARG A 179 -5.41 -8.81 16.63
C ARG A 179 -4.10 -8.40 17.30
N ILE A 180 -3.08 -8.12 16.50
CA ILE A 180 -1.76 -7.69 16.99
C ILE A 180 -1.65 -6.17 16.93
N ALA A 181 -1.91 -5.59 15.75
CA ALA A 181 -1.75 -4.17 15.51
C ALA A 181 -2.60 -3.72 14.33
N ASP A 182 -2.99 -2.45 14.35
CA ASP A 182 -3.72 -1.79 13.28
C ASP A 182 -3.04 -0.48 12.90
N LEU A 183 -3.08 -0.17 11.61
CA LEU A 183 -2.74 1.12 11.06
C LEU A 183 -3.90 1.62 10.21
N ASN A 184 -4.47 2.75 10.59
CA ASN A 184 -5.58 3.37 9.87
C ASN A 184 -5.03 4.41 8.89
N ILE A 185 -5.54 4.43 7.67
CA ILE A 185 -5.10 5.34 6.62
C ILE A 185 -6.31 6.09 6.07
N TYR A 186 -6.25 7.41 6.19
CA TYR A 186 -7.23 8.32 5.64
C TYR A 186 -6.85 8.72 4.22
N SER A 187 -7.81 8.60 3.30
CA SER A 187 -7.60 8.85 1.87
C SER A 187 -8.59 9.87 1.34
N PRO A 188 -8.32 11.19 1.46
CA PRO A 188 -9.28 12.25 1.15
C PRO A 188 -9.68 12.31 -0.33
N ASN A 189 -8.82 11.80 -1.22
CA ASN A 189 -9.01 11.84 -2.67
C ASN A 189 -9.69 10.59 -3.25
N THR A 190 -10.12 9.65 -2.40
CA THR A 190 -10.85 8.44 -2.78
C THR A 190 -12.15 8.34 -1.98
N LYS A 191 -13.07 7.48 -2.42
CA LYS A 191 -14.32 7.21 -1.68
C LYS A 191 -14.11 6.34 -0.44
N LEU A 192 -13.06 5.51 -0.48
CA LEU A 192 -12.71 4.57 0.57
C LEU A 192 -11.40 4.95 1.26
N ASP A 193 -11.41 4.85 2.58
CA ASP A 193 -10.24 4.75 3.44
C ASP A 193 -9.81 3.28 3.52
N TYR A 194 -8.72 3.00 4.24
CA TYR A 194 -8.34 1.61 4.48
C TYR A 194 -7.61 1.43 5.81
N ARG A 195 -7.63 0.19 6.31
CA ARG A 195 -6.92 -0.23 7.50
C ARG A 195 -6.02 -1.40 7.17
N ILE A 196 -4.73 -1.27 7.47
CA ILE A 196 -3.79 -2.39 7.47
C ILE A 196 -3.83 -3.02 8.86
N SER A 197 -4.20 -4.30 8.92
CA SER A 197 -4.29 -5.09 10.14
C SER A 197 -3.23 -6.18 10.12
N VAL A 198 -2.56 -6.39 11.26
CA VAL A 198 -1.72 -7.55 11.50
C VAL A 198 -2.39 -8.42 12.55
N ASN A 199 -2.62 -9.68 12.22
CA ASN A 199 -3.23 -10.67 13.09
C ASN A 199 -2.29 -11.88 13.28
N ALA A 200 -2.46 -12.62 14.37
CA ALA A 200 -1.97 -13.99 14.50
C ALA A 200 -3.15 -14.96 14.32
N GLU A 201 -3.06 -15.89 13.38
CA GLU A 201 -4.04 -16.96 13.18
C GLU A 201 -3.52 -18.26 13.82
N ILE A 202 -3.69 -18.40 15.14
CA ILE A 202 -3.12 -19.50 15.90
C ILE A 202 -3.93 -20.77 15.64
N PRO A 203 -3.34 -21.86 15.09
CA PRO A 203 -4.04 -23.12 14.88
C PRO A 203 -4.56 -23.71 16.19
N LYS A 204 -5.79 -24.22 16.19
CA LYS A 204 -6.42 -24.85 17.35
C LYS A 204 -7.00 -26.21 17.00
N LYS A 205 -7.24 -27.02 18.03
CA LYS A 205 -8.03 -28.25 17.90
C LYS A 205 -9.51 -27.92 17.78
N MET A 206 -10.29 -28.85 17.25
CA MET A 206 -11.75 -28.71 17.18
C MET A 206 -12.32 -28.44 18.59
N PRO A 207 -13.08 -27.35 18.77
CA PRO A 207 -13.69 -27.03 20.05
C PRO A 207 -14.85 -27.98 20.38
N GLU A 208 -15.07 -28.22 21.67
CA GLU A 208 -16.24 -28.93 22.19
C GLU A 208 -17.41 -27.96 22.46
N GLY A 209 -18.63 -28.48 22.39
CA GLY A 209 -19.85 -27.70 22.69
C GLY A 209 -20.48 -27.01 21.47
N PRO A 210 -21.59 -26.28 21.68
CA PRO A 210 -22.27 -25.56 20.60
C PRO A 210 -21.47 -24.33 20.17
N HIS A 211 -21.61 -23.95 18.90
CA HIS A 211 -21.13 -22.66 18.42
C HIS A 211 -22.04 -21.55 18.95
N SER A 212 -21.47 -20.39 19.25
CA SER A 212 -22.19 -19.20 19.70
C SER A 212 -22.64 -18.30 18.54
N PHE A 213 -21.97 -18.40 17.39
CA PHE A 213 -22.24 -17.56 16.23
C PHE A 213 -21.88 -18.28 14.93
N GLU A 214 -22.67 -18.04 13.88
CA GLU A 214 -22.44 -18.56 12.54
C GLU A 214 -22.59 -17.43 11.51
N ARG A 215 -21.72 -17.42 10.50
CA ARG A 215 -21.88 -16.58 9.32
C ARG A 215 -21.53 -17.35 8.06
N ASN A 216 -22.21 -17.02 6.98
CA ASN A 216 -22.00 -17.58 5.65
C ASN A 216 -21.21 -16.58 4.82
N LYS A 217 -20.18 -17.08 4.12
CA LYS A 217 -19.28 -16.27 3.30
C LYS A 217 -19.31 -16.74 1.86
N ASP A 218 -19.44 -15.78 0.96
CA ASP A 218 -19.33 -15.96 -0.48
C ASP A 218 -18.15 -15.10 -0.94
N ARG A 219 -17.07 -15.74 -1.39
CA ARG A 219 -15.77 -15.09 -1.58
C ARG A 219 -15.21 -15.34 -2.97
N LEU A 220 -14.92 -14.25 -3.66
CA LEU A 220 -14.20 -14.19 -4.93
C LEU A 220 -12.77 -13.77 -4.63
N SER A 221 -11.82 -14.69 -4.83
CA SER A 221 -10.40 -14.48 -4.54
C SER A 221 -9.60 -14.36 -5.83
N TYR A 222 -8.79 -13.30 -5.93
CA TYR A 222 -7.90 -13.03 -7.05
C TYR A 222 -6.47 -13.01 -6.55
N THR A 223 -5.62 -13.90 -7.05
CA THR A 223 -4.23 -14.02 -6.60
C THR A 223 -3.28 -13.53 -7.69
N HIS A 224 -2.32 -12.68 -7.34
CA HIS A 224 -1.33 -12.18 -8.27
C HIS A 224 -0.01 -11.88 -7.55
N GLN A 225 1.04 -12.59 -7.95
CA GLN A 225 2.39 -12.51 -7.39
C GLN A 225 2.41 -12.77 -5.88
N ILE A 226 2.49 -11.72 -5.06
CA ILE A 226 2.64 -11.80 -3.60
C ILE A 226 1.36 -11.44 -2.85
N VAL A 227 0.32 -10.99 -3.55
CA VAL A 227 -0.94 -10.53 -2.96
C VAL A 227 -2.13 -11.37 -3.39
N LYS A 228 -3.10 -11.48 -2.50
CA LYS A 228 -4.44 -11.98 -2.78
C LYS A 228 -5.45 -10.87 -2.48
N VAL A 229 -6.40 -10.67 -3.38
CA VAL A 229 -7.51 -9.73 -3.26
C VAL A 229 -8.79 -10.53 -3.07
N ASP A 230 -9.43 -10.39 -1.92
CA ASP A 230 -10.66 -11.10 -1.58
C ASP A 230 -11.84 -10.12 -1.59
N LEU A 231 -12.81 -10.39 -2.44
CA LEU A 231 -14.10 -9.70 -2.46
C LEU A 231 -15.14 -10.64 -1.83
N THR A 232 -15.65 -10.28 -0.65
CA THR A 232 -16.42 -11.19 0.19
C THR A 232 -17.79 -10.60 0.53
N GLN A 233 -18.86 -11.38 0.32
CA GLN A 233 -20.16 -11.13 0.92
C GLN A 233 -20.31 -11.96 2.19
N VAL A 234 -20.62 -11.31 3.30
CA VAL A 234 -20.81 -11.98 4.59
C VAL A 234 -22.26 -11.85 5.01
N LYS A 235 -22.92 -12.98 5.23
CA LYS A 235 -24.31 -13.09 5.67
C LYS A 235 -24.35 -13.65 7.08
N VAL A 236 -24.82 -12.84 8.01
CA VAL A 236 -25.06 -13.24 9.39
C VAL A 236 -26.55 -13.50 9.57
N THR A 237 -26.89 -14.63 10.19
CA THR A 237 -28.28 -14.96 10.53
C THR A 237 -28.36 -15.05 12.05
N ASP A 238 -28.72 -13.94 12.69
CA ASP A 238 -28.96 -13.90 14.14
C ASP A 238 -30.29 -13.20 14.44
N GLY A 239 -31.10 -13.78 15.33
CA GLY A 239 -32.32 -13.15 15.87
C GLY A 239 -33.42 -12.68 14.90
N GLY A 240 -33.34 -12.97 13.60
CA GLY A 240 -34.31 -12.55 12.58
C GLY A 240 -33.90 -11.35 11.72
N SER A 241 -32.78 -10.68 12.02
CA SER A 241 -32.16 -9.69 11.14
C SER A 241 -31.06 -10.33 10.29
N GLN A 242 -31.16 -10.19 8.96
CA GLN A 242 -30.09 -10.57 8.06
C GLN A 242 -29.15 -9.39 7.85
N ASP A 243 -28.00 -9.41 8.51
CA ASP A 243 -26.94 -8.45 8.24
C ASP A 243 -26.08 -8.98 7.08
N LEU A 244 -26.13 -8.25 5.97
CA LEU A 244 -25.31 -8.49 4.78
C LEU A 244 -24.27 -7.39 4.66
N THR A 245 -23.00 -7.77 4.71
CA THR A 245 -21.87 -6.87 4.48
C THR A 245 -21.09 -7.28 3.24
N HIS A 246 -20.46 -6.29 2.62
CA HIS A 246 -19.62 -6.44 1.43
C HIS A 246 -18.23 -5.93 1.81
N GLU A 247 -17.26 -6.84 1.79
CA GLU A 247 -15.88 -6.57 2.24
C GLU A 247 -14.93 -6.72 1.06
N LEU A 248 -13.87 -5.89 1.02
CA LEU A 248 -12.77 -6.01 0.08
C LEU A 248 -11.46 -5.95 0.85
N GLU A 249 -10.67 -7.00 0.71
CA GLU A 249 -9.44 -7.23 1.46
C GLU A 249 -8.29 -7.46 0.48
N VAL A 250 -7.10 -6.95 0.80
CA VAL A 250 -5.85 -7.25 0.11
C VAL A 250 -4.90 -7.82 1.15
N GLU A 251 -4.39 -9.02 0.96
CA GLU A 251 -3.48 -9.67 1.90
C GLU A 251 -2.21 -10.17 1.21
N PHE A 252 -1.14 -10.31 1.99
CA PHE A 252 0.02 -11.07 1.54
C PHE A 252 -0.33 -12.56 1.51
N ILE A 253 0.00 -13.23 0.41
CA ILE A 253 -0.16 -14.70 0.30
C ILE A 253 0.73 -15.39 1.35
N ASP A 254 1.96 -14.89 1.48
CA ASP A 254 2.92 -15.38 2.47
C ASP A 254 3.65 -14.19 3.12
N PRO A 255 3.29 -13.79 4.35
CA PRO A 255 3.95 -12.68 5.02
C PRO A 255 5.41 -12.98 5.41
N ARG A 256 5.88 -14.24 5.29
CA ARG A 256 7.28 -14.60 5.55
C ARG A 256 8.24 -13.96 4.57
N ILE A 257 7.80 -13.56 3.38
CA ILE A 257 8.65 -12.81 2.43
C ILE A 257 9.19 -11.52 3.05
N LEU A 258 8.39 -10.85 3.91
CA LEU A 258 8.84 -9.66 4.63
C LEU A 258 9.84 -10.02 5.73
N LEU A 259 9.71 -11.21 6.34
CA LEU A 259 10.67 -11.68 7.34
C LEU A 259 12.03 -11.96 6.70
N GLU A 260 12.05 -12.61 5.54
CA GLU A 260 13.27 -12.84 4.78
C GLU A 260 13.99 -11.54 4.42
N GLU A 261 13.25 -10.54 3.92
CA GLU A 261 13.83 -9.23 3.60
C GLU A 261 14.25 -8.45 4.86
N LYS A 262 13.54 -8.60 5.98
CA LYS A 262 13.96 -8.05 7.29
C LYS A 262 15.29 -8.64 7.75
N LEU A 263 15.46 -9.96 7.66
CA LEU A 263 16.72 -10.61 8.02
C LEU A 263 17.89 -10.14 7.14
N LYS A 264 17.65 -9.87 5.86
CA LYS A 264 18.67 -9.24 4.98
C LYS A 264 19.06 -7.85 5.47
N ILE A 265 18.08 -7.01 5.85
CA ILE A 265 18.36 -5.68 6.44
C ILE A 265 19.24 -5.81 7.68
N GLU A 266 18.86 -6.68 8.62
CA GLU A 266 19.60 -6.89 9.87
C GLU A 266 21.05 -7.36 9.62
N ASN A 267 21.24 -8.17 8.58
CA ASN A 267 22.55 -8.65 8.14
C ASN A 267 23.30 -7.68 7.20
N ARG A 268 22.78 -6.46 6.98
CA ARG A 268 23.36 -5.45 6.07
C ARG A 268 23.53 -5.94 4.63
N GLN A 269 22.61 -6.77 4.18
CA GLN A 269 22.53 -7.27 2.81
C GLN A 269 21.56 -6.41 1.98
N GLU A 270 21.74 -6.46 0.67
CA GLU A 270 20.75 -5.90 -0.26
C GLU A 270 19.40 -6.59 -0.05
N ASN A 271 18.34 -5.79 -0.03
CA ASN A 271 16.99 -6.23 0.28
C ASN A 271 15.96 -5.46 -0.56
N ARG A 272 14.75 -6.01 -0.61
CA ARG A 272 13.60 -5.46 -1.34
C ARG A 272 12.43 -5.18 -0.41
N TYR A 273 12.68 -4.98 0.89
CA TYR A 273 11.61 -4.84 1.89
C TYR A 273 10.64 -3.72 1.55
N VAL A 274 11.18 -2.52 1.26
CA VAL A 274 10.39 -1.34 0.92
C VAL A 274 9.66 -1.52 -0.41
N GLU A 275 10.30 -2.14 -1.41
CA GLU A 275 9.71 -2.44 -2.71
C GLU A 275 8.49 -3.36 -2.58
N ILE A 276 8.60 -4.42 -1.77
CA ILE A 276 7.50 -5.36 -1.48
C ILE A 276 6.32 -4.65 -0.81
N VAL A 277 6.60 -3.81 0.20
CA VAL A 277 5.56 -3.02 0.89
C VAL A 277 4.91 -2.02 -0.07
N GLU A 278 5.69 -1.36 -0.92
CA GLU A 278 5.18 -0.44 -1.94
C GLU A 278 4.29 -1.17 -2.96
N HIS A 279 4.68 -2.37 -3.40
CA HIS A 279 3.85 -3.20 -4.28
C HIS A 279 2.49 -3.53 -3.65
N PHE A 280 2.48 -3.92 -2.38
CA PHE A 280 1.25 -4.17 -1.62
C PHE A 280 0.36 -2.93 -1.55
N LEU A 281 0.94 -1.78 -1.19
CA LEU A 281 0.25 -0.49 -1.14
C LEU A 281 -0.32 -0.06 -2.49
N ASN A 282 0.40 -0.30 -3.58
CA ASN A 282 -0.05 0.06 -4.92
C ASN A 282 -1.31 -0.71 -5.32
N ASN A 283 -1.43 -1.99 -4.96
CA ASN A 283 -2.66 -2.75 -5.18
C ASN A 283 -3.85 -2.15 -4.40
N ILE A 284 -3.65 -1.80 -3.13
CA ILE A 284 -4.69 -1.16 -2.29
C ILE A 284 -5.13 0.18 -2.89
N ARG A 285 -4.16 1.03 -3.26
CA ARG A 285 -4.42 2.35 -3.86
C ARG A 285 -5.17 2.25 -5.18
N MET A 286 -4.83 1.27 -6.02
CA MET A 286 -5.54 1.04 -7.28
C MET A 286 -7.00 0.66 -7.04
N LEU A 287 -7.28 -0.17 -6.03
CA LEU A 287 -8.67 -0.48 -5.64
C LEU A 287 -9.38 0.76 -5.10
N ALA A 288 -8.78 1.48 -4.16
CA ALA A 288 -9.39 2.68 -3.58
C ALA A 288 -9.70 3.78 -4.62
N LYS A 289 -8.84 3.94 -5.64
CA LYS A 289 -9.04 4.88 -6.76
C LYS A 289 -10.17 4.50 -7.71
N ASN A 290 -10.50 3.20 -7.82
CA ASN A 290 -11.57 2.71 -8.68
C ASN A 290 -12.90 2.52 -7.94
N ALA A 291 -12.96 2.90 -6.65
CA ALA A 291 -14.20 2.95 -5.90
C ALA A 291 -15.13 4.04 -6.48
N ILE A 292 -16.36 3.64 -6.80
CA ILE A 292 -17.44 4.54 -7.25
C ILE A 292 -18.21 5.13 -6.07
#